data_AF-A0A958YCA1-F1
#
_entry.id   AF-A0A958YCA1-F1
#
_cell.length_a   1.000
_cell.length_b   1.000
_cell.length_c   1.000
_cell.angle_alpha   90.00
_cell.angle_beta   90.00
_cell.angle_gamma   90.00
#
_symmetry.space_group_name_H-M   'P 1'
#
loop_
_entity.id
_entity.type
_entity.pdbx_description
1 polymer ?
#
loop_
_entity_poly.entity_id
_entity_poly.type
_entity_poly.pdbx_seq_one_letter_code
_entity_poly.pdbx_strand_id
1 'polypeptide(L)'
;MAFSKQSSVNGFLNFNGMDLKAHYRKLYVESLEMITADRYELDTLIDSKDDRRFGITLVIRPSDEVKEAIQSFLEALKKVEPYQYYYPSSDIHITVMSIISCYEGFNLETIDLPKYIGLINKCLPKEQSLKIQFKGLTASNSCIMVQGFMENKLLNEIRNNLRVEFNASNLE
;
A
#
# COMPACT_ATOMS: atom_id res chain seq x y z
N MET A 1 -1.58 5.74 2.03
CA MET A 1 -1.90 5.27 0.66
C MET A 1 -2.98 4.22 0.80
N ALA A 2 -4.07 4.35 0.02
CA ALA A 2 -5.35 3.70 0.26
C ALA A 2 -5.30 2.18 0.34
N PHE A 3 -6.17 1.63 1.20
CA PHE A 3 -6.59 0.25 1.17
C PHE A 3 -7.37 -0.01 -0.13
N SER A 4 -6.74 -0.68 -1.08
CA SER A 4 -7.47 -1.47 -2.06
C SER A 4 -7.77 -2.80 -1.39
N LYS A 5 -9.04 -3.22 -1.37
CA LYS A 5 -9.37 -4.64 -1.26
C LYS A 5 -8.57 -5.33 -2.37
N GLN A 6 -7.54 -6.08 -2.01
CA GLN A 6 -6.97 -7.05 -2.92
C GLN A 6 -8.03 -8.13 -3.10
N SER A 7 -8.90 -7.93 -4.09
CA SER A 7 -9.60 -9.02 -4.74
C SER A 7 -8.52 -10.04 -5.11
N SER A 8 -8.64 -11.24 -4.55
CA SER A 8 -7.77 -12.39 -4.80
C SER A 8 -7.83 -12.77 -6.29
N VAL A 9 -7.10 -12.03 -7.12
CA VAL A 9 -6.81 -12.45 -8.49
C VAL A 9 -5.54 -13.27 -8.40
N ASN A 10 -5.72 -14.59 -8.44
CA ASN A 10 -4.67 -15.56 -8.72
C ASN A 10 -3.97 -15.16 -10.03
N GLY A 11 -2.88 -14.42 -9.90
CA GLY A 11 -2.06 -13.95 -11.00
C GLY A 11 -0.65 -13.76 -10.47
N PHE A 12 0.14 -14.84 -10.47
CA PHE A 12 1.59 -14.77 -10.32
C PHE A 12 2.17 -13.96 -11.49
N LEU A 13 2.12 -12.64 -11.41
CA LEU A 13 2.80 -11.76 -12.35
C LEU A 13 4.25 -11.61 -11.90
N ASN A 14 5.14 -12.30 -12.63
CA ASN A 14 6.57 -12.09 -12.60
C ASN A 14 6.88 -10.62 -12.99
N PHE A 15 7.22 -9.78 -12.01
CA PHE A 15 7.58 -8.37 -12.18
C PHE A 15 9.02 -8.18 -12.69
N ASN A 16 9.35 -8.73 -13.86
CA ASN A 16 10.61 -8.44 -14.55
C ASN A 16 10.33 -7.65 -15.84
N GLY A 17 10.61 -6.33 -15.82
CA GLY A 17 10.66 -5.49 -17.04
C GLY A 17 9.53 -4.47 -17.23
N MET A 18 8.71 -4.18 -16.23
CA MET A 18 7.65 -3.17 -16.36
C MET A 18 8.23 -1.75 -16.37
N ASP A 19 7.95 -0.98 -17.42
CA ASP A 19 8.11 0.47 -17.39
C ASP A 19 7.11 1.06 -16.38
N LEU A 20 7.61 1.39 -15.18
CA LEU A 20 6.80 1.95 -14.10
C LEU A 20 6.06 3.22 -14.51
N LYS A 21 6.64 4.05 -15.40
CA LYS A 21 5.96 5.25 -15.89
C LYS A 21 4.76 4.89 -16.76
N ALA A 22 4.92 3.93 -17.67
CA ALA A 22 3.82 3.42 -18.47
C ALA A 22 2.74 2.78 -17.60
N HIS A 23 3.12 2.05 -16.54
CA HIS A 23 2.17 1.47 -15.60
C HIS A 23 1.37 2.56 -14.86
N TYR A 24 2.03 3.55 -14.28
CA TYR A 24 1.35 4.67 -13.61
C TYR A 24 0.46 5.46 -14.57
N ARG A 25 0.88 5.63 -15.83
CA ARG A 25 0.04 6.27 -16.86
C ARG A 25 -1.19 5.43 -17.19
N LYS A 26 -1.04 4.12 -17.31
CA LYS A 26 -2.15 3.19 -17.54
C LYS A 26 -3.18 3.29 -16.41
N LEU A 27 -2.74 3.20 -15.15
CA LEU A 27 -3.60 3.36 -13.98
C LEU A 27 -4.38 4.67 -14.02
N TYR A 28 -3.71 5.78 -14.34
CA TYR A 28 -4.35 7.09 -14.44
C TYR A 28 -5.43 7.12 -15.54
N VAL A 29 -5.13 6.63 -16.75
CA VAL A 29 -6.07 6.64 -17.87
C VAL A 29 -7.30 5.78 -17.58
N GLU A 30 -7.10 4.57 -17.06
CA GLU A 30 -8.19 3.66 -16.70
C GLU A 30 -9.05 4.25 -15.58
N SER A 31 -8.43 4.85 -14.56
CA SER A 31 -9.17 5.46 -13.46
C SER A 31 -9.93 6.70 -13.88
N LEU A 32 -9.37 7.51 -14.80
CA LEU A 32 -10.06 8.69 -15.32
C LEU A 32 -11.36 8.31 -16.04
N GLU A 33 -11.34 7.25 -16.84
CA GLU A 33 -12.56 6.74 -17.49
C GLU A 33 -13.61 6.32 -16.46
N MET A 34 -13.20 5.61 -15.42
CA MET A 34 -14.13 5.12 -14.40
C MET A 34 -14.68 6.26 -13.53
N ILE A 35 -13.84 7.20 -13.11
CA ILE A 35 -14.24 8.33 -12.28
C ILE A 35 -15.18 9.27 -13.05
N THR A 36 -14.86 9.59 -14.31
CA THR A 36 -15.73 10.47 -15.14
C THR A 36 -17.07 9.84 -15.49
N ALA A 37 -17.17 8.51 -15.40
CA ALA A 37 -18.41 7.77 -15.57
C ALA A 37 -19.13 7.45 -14.25
N ASP A 38 -18.71 8.06 -13.12
CA ASP A 38 -19.23 7.77 -11.76
C ASP A 38 -19.15 6.29 -11.34
N ARG A 39 -18.17 5.54 -11.89
CA ARG A 39 -17.89 4.13 -11.58
C ARG A 39 -16.72 3.94 -10.62
N TYR A 40 -16.44 4.94 -9.80
CA TYR A 40 -15.40 4.87 -8.77
C TYR A 40 -15.81 3.98 -7.59
N GLU A 41 -14.81 3.46 -6.89
CA GLU A 41 -14.98 2.60 -5.72
C GLU A 41 -14.87 3.42 -4.43
N LEU A 42 -15.90 3.31 -3.58
CA LEU A 42 -15.90 3.88 -2.24
C LEU A 42 -15.71 2.80 -1.19
N ASP A 43 -14.95 3.09 -0.15
CA ASP A 43 -15.01 2.32 1.09
C ASP A 43 -16.14 2.89 1.96
N THR A 44 -17.30 2.22 1.93
CA THR A 44 -18.48 2.63 2.68
C THR A 44 -18.32 2.52 4.19
N LEU A 45 -17.24 1.87 4.67
CA LEU A 45 -16.96 1.68 6.09
C LEU A 45 -15.84 2.59 6.62
N ILE A 46 -15.24 3.44 5.77
CA ILE A 46 -14.04 4.22 6.13
C ILE A 46 -14.21 5.09 7.39
N ASP A 47 -15.41 5.65 7.59
CA ASP A 47 -15.78 6.46 8.75
C ASP A 47 -16.80 5.75 9.67
N SER A 48 -17.04 4.45 9.44
CA SER A 48 -18.00 3.68 10.22
C SER A 48 -17.43 3.31 11.58
N LYS A 49 -18.19 3.60 12.65
CA LYS A 49 -17.86 3.15 14.02
C LYS A 49 -18.04 1.64 14.21
N ASP A 50 -18.73 1.01 13.27
CA ASP A 50 -19.01 -0.41 13.25
C ASP A 50 -18.05 -1.17 12.33
N ASP A 51 -17.03 -0.51 11.75
CA ASP A 51 -15.99 -1.22 11.01
C ASP A 51 -15.15 -2.05 11.98
N ARG A 52 -15.33 -3.37 11.91
CA ARG A 52 -14.60 -4.37 12.70
C ARG A 52 -13.53 -5.09 11.88
N ARG A 53 -13.28 -4.65 10.64
CA ARG A 53 -12.22 -5.24 9.82
C ARG A 53 -10.88 -4.91 10.45
N PHE A 54 -10.11 -5.95 10.74
CA PHE A 54 -8.78 -5.81 11.32
C PHE A 54 -7.81 -6.72 10.57
N GLY A 55 -6.54 -6.32 10.50
CA GLY A 55 -5.52 -7.05 9.78
C GLY A 55 -4.13 -6.52 10.10
N ILE A 56 -3.10 -7.15 9.54
CA ILE A 56 -1.70 -6.79 9.78
C ILE A 56 -1.04 -6.50 8.45
N THR A 57 -0.45 -5.32 8.32
CA THR A 57 0.30 -4.92 7.13
C THR A 57 1.74 -4.59 7.51
N LEU A 58 2.69 -5.12 6.76
CA LEU A 58 4.08 -4.68 6.82
C LEU A 58 4.24 -3.40 5.99
N VAL A 59 4.78 -2.36 6.63
CA VAL A 59 4.88 -1.03 6.04
C VAL A 59 6.31 -0.49 6.12
N ILE A 60 6.66 0.36 5.14
CA ILE A 60 7.82 1.25 5.23
C ILE A 60 7.31 2.65 5.56
N ARG A 61 7.96 3.32 6.51
CA ARG A 61 7.68 4.72 6.84
C ARG A 61 8.61 5.62 6.04
N PRO A 62 8.08 6.54 5.21
CA PRO A 62 8.89 7.58 4.58
C PRO A 62 9.56 8.48 5.63
N SER A 63 10.61 9.19 5.23
CA SER A 63 11.21 10.24 6.05
C SER A 63 10.21 11.36 6.32
N ASP A 64 10.48 12.16 7.35
CA ASP A 64 9.61 13.28 7.71
C ASP A 64 9.58 14.35 6.60
N GLU A 65 10.70 14.59 5.91
CA GLU A 65 10.76 15.45 4.73
C GLU A 65 9.74 15.02 3.64
N VAL A 66 9.66 13.72 3.35
CA VAL A 66 8.69 13.20 2.36
C VAL A 66 7.26 13.36 2.87
N LYS A 67 7.01 13.09 4.15
CA LYS A 67 5.67 13.26 4.75
C LYS A 67 5.24 14.72 4.72
N GLU A 68 6.13 15.66 5.05
CA GLU A 68 5.86 17.10 5.01
C GLU A 68 5.54 17.60 3.60
N ALA A 69 6.28 17.12 2.60
CA ALA A 69 6.00 17.42 1.19
C ALA A 69 4.61 16.90 0.77
N ILE A 70 4.25 15.68 1.17
CA ILE A 70 2.91 15.11 0.90
C ILE A 70 1.83 15.91 1.63
N GLN A 71 2.01 16.23 2.93
CA GLN A 71 1.04 17.00 3.71
C GLN A 71 0.81 18.39 3.11
N SER A 72 1.89 19.07 2.68
CA SER A 72 1.78 20.37 2.00
C SER A 72 0.95 20.28 0.72
N PHE A 73 1.11 19.21 -0.05
CA PHE A 73 0.28 18.93 -1.22
C PHE A 73 -1.19 18.67 -0.84
N LEU A 74 -1.45 17.85 0.19
CA LEU A 74 -2.81 17.55 0.66
C LEU A 74 -3.54 18.80 1.16
N GLU A 75 -2.85 19.70 1.87
CA GLU A 75 -3.41 20.98 2.32
C GLU A 75 -3.80 21.91 1.15
N ALA A 76 -3.03 21.88 0.06
CA ALA A 76 -3.42 22.59 -1.16
C ALA A 76 -4.66 21.95 -1.81
N LEU A 77 -4.71 20.62 -1.89
CA LEU A 77 -5.82 19.88 -2.49
C LEU A 77 -7.13 20.06 -1.71
N LYS A 78 -7.06 20.05 -0.38
CA LYS A 78 -8.21 20.23 0.53
C LYS A 78 -8.91 21.58 0.36
N LYS A 79 -8.23 22.60 -0.15
CA LYS A 79 -8.85 23.90 -0.47
C LYS A 79 -9.76 23.84 -1.69
N VAL A 80 -9.53 22.87 -2.58
CA VAL A 80 -10.32 22.68 -3.81
C VAL A 80 -11.38 21.60 -3.60
N GLU A 81 -11.03 20.48 -2.97
CA GLU A 81 -11.91 19.32 -2.75
C GLU A 81 -11.96 18.92 -1.27
N PRO A 82 -12.65 19.70 -0.40
CA PRO A 82 -12.55 19.55 1.05
C PRO A 82 -13.21 18.29 1.64
N TYR A 83 -14.12 17.64 0.90
CA TYR A 83 -14.96 16.55 1.39
C TYR A 83 -14.41 15.15 1.08
N GLN A 84 -13.13 15.04 0.74
CA GLN A 84 -12.44 13.76 0.54
C GLN A 84 -11.80 13.27 1.84
N TYR A 85 -11.48 11.97 1.90
CA TYR A 85 -10.68 11.42 2.98
C TYR A 85 -9.19 11.76 2.77
N TYR A 86 -8.61 12.55 3.68
CA TYR A 86 -7.20 12.97 3.66
C TYR A 86 -6.40 12.25 4.74
N TYR A 87 -5.33 11.57 4.35
CA TYR A 87 -4.46 10.84 5.28
C TYR A 87 -3.72 11.80 6.22
N PRO A 88 -3.79 11.61 7.55
CA PRO A 88 -2.90 12.31 8.47
C PRO A 88 -1.46 11.84 8.29
N SER A 89 -0.49 12.65 8.75
CA SER A 89 0.94 12.33 8.62
C SER A 89 1.32 10.98 9.25
N SER A 90 0.66 10.59 10.35
CA SER A 90 0.84 9.30 11.02
C SER A 90 0.56 8.10 10.13
N ASP A 91 -0.33 8.27 9.16
CA ASP A 91 -0.86 7.18 8.33
C ASP A 91 -0.17 7.13 6.97
N ILE A 92 0.74 8.06 6.66
CA ILE A 92 1.54 8.03 5.44
C ILE A 92 2.58 6.91 5.56
N HIS A 93 2.40 5.90 4.70
CA HIS A 93 3.28 4.75 4.61
C HIS A 93 3.31 4.18 3.19
N ILE A 94 4.28 3.30 2.95
CA ILE A 94 4.37 2.47 1.75
C ILE A 94 4.03 1.04 2.17
N THR A 95 3.01 0.46 1.55
CA THR A 95 2.62 -0.93 1.79
C THR A 95 3.67 -1.87 1.20
N VAL A 96 4.31 -2.68 2.03
CA VAL A 96 5.20 -3.76 1.57
C VAL A 96 4.34 -4.97 1.21
N MET A 97 3.56 -5.46 2.17
CA MET A 97 2.73 -6.65 2.04
C MET A 97 1.63 -6.65 3.12
N SER A 98 0.40 -7.03 2.74
CA SER A 98 -0.61 -7.44 3.72
C SER A 98 -0.19 -8.81 4.26
N ILE A 99 0.15 -8.87 5.55
CA ILE A 99 0.53 -10.11 6.23
C ILE A 99 -0.74 -10.89 6.56
N ILE A 100 -1.70 -10.21 7.18
CA ILE A 100 -3.04 -10.73 7.43
C ILE A 100 -4.02 -9.76 6.78
N SER A 101 -4.90 -10.29 5.93
CA SER A 101 -5.90 -9.49 5.22
C SER A 101 -6.85 -8.80 6.21
N CYS A 102 -7.41 -7.67 5.81
CA CYS A 102 -8.35 -6.94 6.65
C CYS A 102 -9.74 -7.61 6.56
N TYR A 103 -10.16 -8.33 7.59
CA TYR A 103 -11.47 -8.96 7.68
C TYR A 103 -12.06 -8.88 9.09
N GLU A 104 -13.37 -9.05 9.20
CA GLU A 104 -14.07 -9.02 10.50
C GLU A 104 -13.83 -10.33 11.28
N GLY A 105 -13.49 -10.20 12.56
CA GLY A 105 -13.25 -11.34 13.45
C GLY A 105 -11.79 -11.73 13.61
N PHE A 106 -10.86 -11.10 12.88
CA PHE A 106 -9.43 -11.22 13.17
C PHE A 106 -9.12 -10.61 14.54
N ASN A 107 -8.36 -11.33 15.38
CA ASN A 107 -7.92 -10.86 16.69
C ASN A 107 -6.42 -11.09 16.83
N LEU A 108 -5.68 -10.06 17.27
CA LEU A 108 -4.24 -10.14 17.46
C LEU A 108 -3.83 -11.21 18.50
N GLU A 109 -4.71 -11.50 19.47
CA GLU A 109 -4.48 -12.50 20.51
C GLU A 109 -4.49 -13.95 19.97
N THR A 110 -5.03 -14.18 18.78
CA THR A 110 -5.09 -15.51 18.18
C THR A 110 -3.82 -15.88 17.41
N ILE A 111 -2.85 -14.97 17.31
CA ILE A 111 -1.60 -15.19 16.59
C ILE A 111 -0.37 -15.12 17.50
N ASP A 112 0.68 -15.84 17.13
CA ASP A 112 1.98 -15.78 17.77
C ASP A 112 2.84 -14.68 17.13
N LEU A 113 2.62 -13.43 17.54
CA LEU A 113 3.30 -12.26 16.98
C LEU A 113 4.84 -12.39 16.92
N PRO A 114 5.53 -12.93 17.96
CA PRO A 114 6.97 -13.22 17.86
C PRO A 114 7.37 -14.08 16.66
N LYS A 115 6.58 -15.08 16.24
CA LYS A 115 6.88 -15.89 15.04
C LYS A 115 6.80 -15.07 13.76
N TYR A 116 5.78 -14.22 13.62
CA TYR A 116 5.65 -13.31 12.47
C TYR A 116 6.85 -12.36 12.39
N ILE A 117 7.25 -11.75 13.52
CA ILE A 117 8.43 -10.87 13.59
C ILE A 117 9.70 -11.63 13.20
N GLY A 118 9.88 -12.85 13.72
CA GLY A 118 11.04 -13.69 13.41
C GLY A 118 11.15 -14.02 11.92
N LEU A 119 10.04 -14.42 11.29
CA LEU A 119 9.99 -14.71 9.86
C LEU A 119 10.28 -13.47 9.02
N ILE A 120 9.66 -12.33 9.34
CA ILE A 120 9.92 -11.07 8.65
C ILE A 120 11.42 -10.70 8.75
N ASN A 121 12.00 -10.77 9.95
CA ASN A 121 13.42 -10.45 10.15
C ASN A 121 14.37 -11.36 9.33
N LYS A 122 14.00 -12.64 9.12
CA LYS A 122 14.75 -13.55 8.24
C LYS A 122 14.73 -13.10 6.78
N CYS A 123 13.63 -12.48 6.33
CA CYS A 123 13.46 -12.02 4.95
C CYS A 123 14.10 -10.65 4.67
N LEU A 124 14.40 -9.86 5.71
CA LEU A 124 14.94 -8.51 5.56
C LEU A 124 16.46 -8.53 5.38
N PRO A 125 17.01 -7.74 4.44
CA PRO A 125 18.45 -7.60 4.29
C PRO A 125 19.05 -6.87 5.50
N LYS A 126 20.19 -7.34 6.01
CA LYS A 126 20.82 -6.77 7.21
C LYS A 126 21.48 -5.41 6.99
N GLU A 127 21.99 -5.15 5.78
CA GLU A 127 22.87 -4.01 5.51
C GLU A 127 22.52 -3.28 4.21
N GLN A 128 21.24 -2.97 3.98
CA GLN A 128 20.84 -2.27 2.74
C GLN A 128 19.83 -1.17 2.98
N SER A 129 20.18 0.05 2.56
CA SER A 129 19.27 1.20 2.56
C SER A 129 18.33 1.11 1.36
N LEU A 130 17.03 1.24 1.61
CA LEU A 130 16.02 1.35 0.56
C LEU A 130 15.91 2.81 0.10
N LYS A 131 16.18 3.07 -1.19
CA LYS A 131 16.03 4.40 -1.79
C LYS A 131 14.81 4.40 -2.72
N ILE A 132 13.83 5.24 -2.39
CA ILE A 132 12.61 5.43 -3.18
C ILE A 132 12.49 6.91 -3.50
N GLN A 133 12.41 7.24 -4.78
CA GLN A 133 12.11 8.59 -5.25
C GLN A 133 10.61 8.72 -5.46
N PHE A 134 10.00 9.73 -4.84
CA PHE A 134 8.60 10.07 -5.08
C PHE A 134 8.51 11.21 -6.10
N LYS A 135 7.78 11.00 -7.20
CA LYS A 135 7.65 12.02 -8.26
C LYS A 135 6.36 11.88 -9.06
N GLY A 136 5.47 12.84 -8.91
CA GLY A 136 4.21 12.89 -9.65
C GLY A 136 3.09 12.10 -8.99
N LEU A 137 1.92 12.14 -9.62
CA LEU A 137 0.67 11.57 -9.13
C LEU A 137 0.08 10.61 -10.16
N THR A 138 -0.70 9.65 -9.69
CA THR A 138 -1.59 8.82 -10.50
C THR A 138 -2.91 8.63 -9.74
N ALA A 139 -3.85 7.91 -10.32
CA ALA A 139 -5.10 7.55 -9.70
C ALA A 139 -5.33 6.03 -9.81
N SER A 140 -6.01 5.47 -8.83
CA SER A 140 -6.77 4.23 -8.94
C SER A 140 -8.26 4.56 -8.99
N ASN A 141 -9.10 3.54 -9.19
CA ASN A 141 -10.55 3.69 -9.16
C ASN A 141 -11.11 4.18 -7.81
N SER A 142 -10.30 4.21 -6.74
CA SER A 142 -10.73 4.55 -5.38
C SER A 142 -9.91 5.67 -4.72
N CYS A 143 -8.80 6.11 -5.31
CA CYS A 143 -7.95 7.13 -4.67
C CYS A 143 -6.94 7.79 -5.63
N ILE A 144 -6.35 8.89 -5.17
CA ILE A 144 -5.14 9.48 -5.76
C ILE A 144 -3.91 8.89 -5.06
N MET A 145 -2.86 8.63 -5.84
CA MET A 145 -1.63 8.01 -5.38
C MET A 145 -0.40 8.83 -5.79
N VAL A 146 0.60 8.89 -4.91
CA VAL A 146 1.94 9.41 -5.24
C VAL A 146 2.75 8.33 -5.97
N GLN A 147 3.43 8.67 -7.05
CA GLN A 147 4.24 7.70 -7.78
C GLN A 147 5.60 7.50 -7.10
N GLY A 148 5.97 6.25 -6.83
CA GLY A 148 7.27 5.85 -6.29
C GLY A 148 8.14 5.16 -7.34
N PHE A 149 9.42 5.49 -7.37
CA PHE A 149 10.42 4.93 -8.28
C PHE A 149 11.63 4.44 -7.50
N MET A 150 12.21 3.32 -7.94
CA MET A 150 13.39 2.72 -7.35
C MET A 150 14.43 2.42 -8.41
N GLU A 151 15.70 2.56 -8.06
CA GLU A 151 16.84 2.27 -8.94
C GLU A 151 17.19 0.78 -8.97
N ASN A 152 16.72 0.00 -7.99
CA ASN A 152 17.01 -1.42 -7.85
C ASN A 152 15.74 -2.24 -7.58
N LYS A 153 15.89 -3.57 -7.57
CA LYS A 153 14.79 -4.53 -7.36
C LYS A 153 14.59 -4.92 -5.89
N LEU A 154 15.25 -4.26 -4.95
CA LEU A 154 15.33 -4.71 -3.55
C LEU A 154 13.96 -4.87 -2.89
N LEU A 155 13.04 -3.92 -3.08
CA LEU A 155 11.69 -4.03 -2.51
C LEU A 155 10.92 -5.22 -3.08
N ASN A 156 11.11 -5.52 -4.37
CA ASN A 156 10.47 -6.67 -5.01
C ASN A 156 11.08 -7.98 -4.52
N GLU A 157 12.39 -8.02 -4.31
CA GLU A 157 13.08 -9.17 -3.71
C GLU A 157 12.59 -9.42 -2.28
N ILE A 158 12.50 -8.38 -1.44
CA ILE A 158 11.92 -8.46 -0.10
C ILE A 158 10.49 -9.02 -0.16
N ARG A 159 9.64 -8.45 -1.02
CA ARG A 159 8.25 -8.92 -1.19
C ARG A 159 8.17 -10.38 -1.62
N ASN A 160 9.02 -10.81 -2.55
CA ASN A 160 9.03 -12.19 -3.02
C ASN A 160 9.53 -13.15 -1.95
N ASN A 161 10.58 -12.79 -1.21
CA ASN A 161 11.09 -13.59 -0.11
C ASN A 161 10.04 -13.74 1.00
N LEU A 162 9.37 -12.65 1.36
CA LEU A 162 8.26 -12.68 2.32
C LEU A 162 7.16 -13.64 1.86
N ARG A 163 6.69 -13.53 0.61
CA ARG A 163 5.67 -14.43 0.06
C ARG A 163 6.09 -15.91 0.13
N VAL A 164 7.32 -16.21 -0.27
CA VAL A 164 7.84 -17.59 -0.25
C VAL A 164 7.88 -18.14 1.18
N GLU A 165 8.42 -17.37 2.12
CA GLU A 165 8.58 -17.82 3.50
C GLU A 165 7.24 -17.92 4.25
N PHE A 166 6.33 -16.97 4.06
CA PHE A 166 4.98 -17.06 4.63
C PHE A 166 4.20 -18.25 4.06
N ASN A 167 4.23 -18.47 2.74
CA ASN A 167 3.57 -19.62 2.10
C ASN A 167 4.13 -20.98 2.57
N ALA A 168 5.41 -21.02 2.97
CA ALA A 168 6.05 -22.22 3.49
C ALA A 168 5.87 -22.39 5.01
N SER A 169 5.28 -21.40 5.68
CA SER A 169 5.04 -21.42 7.12
C SER A 169 3.65 -21.98 7.46
N ASN A 170 3.39 -22.15 8.76
CA ASN A 170 2.06 -22.44 9.29
C ASN A 170 1.40 -21.19 9.93
N LEU A 171 1.96 -20.02 9.65
CA LEU A 171 1.33 -18.74 9.99
C LEU A 171 0.20 -18.48 8.99
N GLU A 172 -0.83 -17.76 9.42
CA GLU A 172 -1.96 -17.34 8.56
C GLU A 172 -1.50 -16.60 7.31
#